data_AF-A0A485AIW6-F1
#
_entry.id   AF-A0A485AIW6-F1
#
_cell.length_a   1.000
_cell.length_b   1.000
_cell.length_c   1.000
_cell.angle_alpha   90.00
_cell.angle_beta   90.00
_cell.angle_gamma   90.00
#
_symmetry.space_group_name_H-M   'P 1'
#
loop_
_entity.id
_entity.type
_entity.pdbx_description
1 polymer ?
#
loop_
_entity_poly.entity_id
_entity_poly.type
_entity_poly.pdbx_seq_one_letter_code
_entity_poly.pdbx_strand_id
1 'polypeptide(L)'
;MSVDHLLAHIRPQVEKLDITTQPSPFPGYILFLSASNAQDRAYTAYACGDSLDEAWQRAQDDLQRWASQQSRQPVWLRVDLVDKIQTLRWDALQEKLGKTKRNYFRFGLSFTPDFRQPILEQEINANALMYQGAEGVATPNAANLAHYGRWRFGHALRWPDEPQQLIWRFNTRSVFSDGKQVYPIESQGRNAGYRSVNTLAGRGA
;
A
#
# COMPACT_ATOMS: atom_id res chain seq x y z
N MET A 1 -5.77 -2.97 23.77
CA MET A 1 -6.02 -1.93 22.76
C MET A 1 -6.77 -2.58 21.62
N SER A 2 -7.91 -2.03 21.21
CA SER A 2 -8.73 -2.59 20.14
C SER A 2 -8.33 -2.02 18.78
N VAL A 3 -8.74 -2.71 17.70
CA VAL A 3 -8.66 -2.16 16.35
C VAL A 3 -9.44 -0.85 16.22
N ASP A 4 -10.57 -0.73 16.92
CA ASP A 4 -11.40 0.48 16.93
C ASP A 4 -10.65 1.68 17.51
N HIS A 5 -9.85 1.46 18.56
CA HIS A 5 -8.99 2.50 19.11
C HIS A 5 -7.98 2.99 18.07
N LEU A 6 -7.34 2.08 17.34
CA LEU A 6 -6.38 2.45 16.28
C LEU A 6 -7.05 3.23 15.15
N LEU A 7 -8.23 2.79 14.70
CA LEU A 7 -9.02 3.43 13.65
C LEU A 7 -9.46 4.84 14.05
N ALA A 8 -10.09 4.98 15.22
CA ALA A 8 -10.54 6.27 15.73
C ALA A 8 -9.37 7.24 15.95
N HIS A 9 -8.24 6.73 16.44
CA HIS A 9 -7.07 7.54 16.72
C HIS A 9 -6.36 8.04 15.45
N ILE A 10 -6.27 7.22 14.41
CA ILE A 10 -5.55 7.58 13.18
C ILE A 10 -6.38 8.46 12.23
N ARG A 11 -7.71 8.33 12.24
CA ARG A 11 -8.63 8.98 11.29
C ARG A 11 -8.42 10.50 11.17
N PRO A 12 -8.30 11.29 12.25
CA PRO A 12 -8.12 12.74 12.12
C PRO A 12 -6.82 13.15 11.40
N GLN A 13 -5.79 12.29 11.39
CA GLN A 13 -4.54 12.56 10.67
C GLN A 13 -4.61 12.15 9.20
N VAL A 14 -5.47 11.18 8.88
CA VAL A 14 -5.77 10.81 7.49
C VAL A 14 -6.42 11.98 6.76
N GLU A 15 -7.36 12.67 7.40
CA GLU A 15 -8.05 13.85 6.82
C GLU A 15 -7.07 14.99 6.51
N LYS A 16 -6.00 15.13 7.30
CA LYS A 16 -4.94 16.13 7.07
C LYS A 16 -4.00 15.78 5.92
N LEU A 17 -4.11 14.59 5.34
CA LEU A 17 -3.35 14.25 4.13
C LEU A 17 -3.86 15.01 2.91
N ASP A 18 -5.05 15.63 2.96
CA ASP A 18 -5.58 16.51 1.91
C ASP A 18 -5.47 15.88 0.50
N ILE A 19 -5.91 14.62 0.39
CA ILE A 19 -5.97 13.89 -0.87
C ILE A 19 -7.22 14.31 -1.62
N THR A 20 -7.03 14.78 -2.84
CA THR A 20 -8.12 15.06 -3.79
C THR A 20 -8.61 13.77 -4.43
N THR A 21 -9.89 13.76 -4.85
CA THR A 21 -10.45 12.66 -5.62
C THR A 21 -9.62 12.37 -6.88
N GLN A 22 -9.43 11.09 -7.18
CA GLN A 22 -8.84 10.67 -8.44
C GLN A 22 -9.83 10.95 -9.59
N PRO A 23 -9.34 11.26 -10.79
CA PRO A 23 -10.20 11.49 -11.95
C PRO A 23 -10.73 10.17 -12.52
N SER A 24 -11.88 10.24 -13.20
CA SER A 24 -12.36 9.13 -14.03
C SER A 24 -11.27 8.67 -15.01
N PRO A 25 -11.07 7.35 -15.22
CA PRO A 25 -11.94 6.24 -14.82
C PRO A 25 -11.63 5.63 -13.44
N PHE A 26 -10.80 6.27 -12.61
CA PHE A 26 -10.41 5.72 -11.31
C PHE A 26 -11.51 5.96 -10.26
N PRO A 27 -11.62 5.09 -9.23
CA PRO A 27 -12.43 5.40 -8.06
C PRO A 27 -11.92 6.67 -7.36
N GLY A 28 -12.82 7.49 -6.84
CA GLY A 28 -12.46 8.79 -6.28
C GLY A 28 -11.44 8.70 -5.14
N TYR A 29 -11.65 7.76 -4.21
CA TYR A 29 -10.72 7.44 -3.13
C TYR A 29 -10.37 5.96 -3.15
N ILE A 30 -9.08 5.67 -2.99
CA ILE A 30 -8.54 4.32 -2.86
C ILE A 30 -7.62 4.34 -1.65
N LEU A 31 -7.88 3.48 -0.66
CA LEU A 31 -7.07 3.42 0.55
C LEU A 31 -6.83 2.00 1.03
N PHE A 32 -5.78 1.87 1.82
CA PHE A 32 -5.34 0.63 2.44
C PHE A 32 -5.17 0.83 3.93
N LEU A 33 -5.62 -0.16 4.71
CA LEU A 33 -5.46 -0.23 6.17
C LEU A 33 -4.60 -1.44 6.50
N SER A 34 -3.32 -1.23 6.78
CA SER A 34 -2.38 -2.29 7.13
C SER A 34 -2.21 -2.38 8.64
N ALA A 35 -2.71 -3.47 9.25
CA ALA A 35 -2.68 -3.69 10.68
C ALA A 35 -1.73 -4.83 11.05
N SER A 36 -0.95 -4.65 12.13
CA SER A 36 -0.02 -5.68 12.62
C SER A 36 -0.04 -5.77 14.15
N ASN A 37 0.21 -6.98 14.66
CA ASN A 37 0.41 -7.27 16.07
C ASN A 37 1.91 -7.20 16.48
N ALA A 38 2.77 -6.66 15.60
CA ALA A 38 4.22 -6.55 15.74
C ALA A 38 5.02 -7.88 15.75
N GLN A 39 4.35 -9.03 15.60
CA GLN A 39 4.99 -10.35 15.54
C GLN A 39 4.79 -11.00 14.17
N ASP A 40 3.59 -10.85 13.61
CA ASP A 40 3.18 -11.41 12.35
C ASP A 40 3.18 -10.36 11.23
N ARG A 41 3.20 -10.84 9.99
CA ARG A 41 3.01 -9.98 8.81
C ARG A 41 1.69 -9.22 8.94
N ALA A 42 1.70 -7.97 8.49
CA ALA A 42 0.50 -7.14 8.52
C ALA A 42 -0.61 -7.74 7.63
N TYR A 43 -1.84 -7.64 8.09
CA TYR A 43 -3.02 -7.78 7.24
C TYR A 43 -3.36 -6.42 6.63
N THR A 44 -3.69 -6.39 5.35
CA THR A 44 -4.03 -5.16 4.64
C THR A 44 -5.45 -5.25 4.09
N ALA A 45 -6.39 -4.55 4.73
CA ALA A 45 -7.67 -4.25 4.11
C ALA A 45 -7.48 -3.16 3.05
N TYR A 46 -8.32 -3.17 2.01
CA TYR A 46 -8.36 -2.09 1.02
C TYR A 46 -9.78 -1.87 0.54
N ALA A 47 -10.10 -0.64 0.18
CA ALA A 47 -11.38 -0.32 -0.41
C ALA A 47 -11.30 0.94 -1.29
N CYS A 48 -12.30 1.05 -2.15
CA CYS A 48 -12.55 2.20 -2.98
C CYS A 48 -13.90 2.85 -2.63
N GLY A 49 -14.06 4.13 -2.94
CA GLY A 49 -15.33 4.86 -2.79
C GLY A 49 -15.31 6.18 -3.55
N ASP A 50 -16.48 6.76 -3.76
CA ASP A 50 -16.62 8.10 -4.36
C ASP A 50 -16.28 9.20 -3.34
N SER A 51 -16.32 8.86 -2.05
CA SER A 51 -15.88 9.71 -0.94
C SER A 51 -14.88 8.99 -0.03
N LEU A 52 -14.10 9.79 0.73
CA LEU A 52 -13.16 9.26 1.71
C LEU A 52 -13.89 8.49 2.83
N ASP A 53 -15.08 8.91 3.24
CA ASP A 53 -15.88 8.23 4.27
C ASP A 53 -16.35 6.86 3.79
N GLU A 54 -16.84 6.77 2.56
CA GLU A 54 -17.30 5.50 1.97
C GLU A 54 -16.15 4.49 1.81
N ALA A 55 -15.02 4.93 1.25
CA ALA A 55 -13.83 4.09 1.14
C ALA A 55 -13.32 3.64 2.52
N TRP A 56 -13.34 4.55 3.50
CA TRP A 56 -12.91 4.26 4.87
C TRP A 56 -13.80 3.23 5.53
N GLN A 57 -15.12 3.42 5.52
CA GLN A 57 -16.07 2.53 6.17
C GLN A 57 -15.92 1.11 5.63
N ARG A 58 -15.81 0.94 4.30
CA ARG A 58 -15.62 -0.38 3.66
C ARG A 58 -14.34 -1.06 4.11
N ALA A 59 -13.21 -0.33 4.12
CA ALA A 59 -11.93 -0.90 4.55
C ALA A 59 -11.93 -1.19 6.06
N GLN A 60 -12.57 -0.34 6.85
CA GLN A 60 -12.75 -0.53 8.29
C GLN A 60 -13.55 -1.79 8.59
N ASP A 61 -14.69 -2.00 7.92
CA ASP A 61 -15.54 -3.18 8.11
C ASP A 61 -14.76 -4.47 7.82
N ASP A 62 -13.96 -4.48 6.75
CA ASP A 62 -13.10 -5.61 6.42
C ASP A 62 -12.02 -5.85 7.47
N LEU A 63 -11.34 -4.78 7.90
CA LEU A 63 -10.30 -4.88 8.93
C LEU A 63 -10.87 -5.36 10.27
N GLN A 64 -12.03 -4.87 10.69
CA GLN A 64 -12.71 -5.29 11.91
C GLN A 64 -13.13 -6.76 11.83
N ARG A 65 -13.68 -7.20 10.68
CA ARG A 65 -14.01 -8.60 10.45
C ARG A 65 -12.78 -9.49 10.60
N TRP A 66 -11.66 -9.13 9.96
CA TRP A 66 -10.41 -9.85 10.11
C TRP A 66 -9.93 -9.87 11.57
N ALA A 67 -9.91 -8.71 12.24
CA ALA A 67 -9.40 -8.56 13.60
C ALA A 67 -10.18 -9.38 14.64
N SER A 68 -11.49 -9.54 14.45
CA SER A 68 -12.34 -10.38 15.33
C SER A 68 -12.01 -11.88 15.27
N GLN A 69 -11.34 -12.32 14.20
CA GLN A 69 -10.92 -13.71 14.01
C GLN A 69 -9.50 -13.97 14.51
N GLN A 70 -8.78 -12.94 14.96
CA GLN A 70 -7.38 -13.07 15.39
C GLN A 70 -7.26 -13.33 16.89
N SER A 71 -6.36 -14.25 17.25
CA SER A 71 -6.00 -14.51 18.65
C SER A 71 -5.20 -13.36 19.28
N ARG A 72 -4.47 -12.58 18.46
CA ARG A 72 -3.70 -11.41 18.87
C ARG A 72 -4.22 -10.18 18.15
N GLN A 73 -4.61 -9.18 18.95
CA GLN A 73 -5.12 -7.93 18.42
C GLN A 73 -4.00 -7.08 17.81
N PRO A 74 -4.28 -6.32 16.75
CA PRO A 74 -3.30 -5.42 16.16
C PRO A 74 -2.93 -4.32 17.16
N VAL A 75 -1.65 -3.96 17.18
CA VAL A 75 -1.12 -2.86 17.98
C VAL A 75 -0.68 -1.68 17.13
N TRP A 76 -0.45 -1.91 15.83
CA TRP A 76 -0.05 -0.89 14.88
C TRP A 76 -1.01 -0.86 13.69
N LEU A 77 -1.24 0.35 13.17
CA LEU A 77 -2.05 0.60 12.00
C LEU A 77 -1.35 1.60 11.08
N ARG A 78 -1.19 1.25 9.81
CA ARG A 78 -0.78 2.16 8.75
C ARG A 78 -1.94 2.39 7.80
N VAL A 79 -2.18 3.65 7.44
CA VAL A 79 -3.13 4.02 6.40
C VAL A 79 -2.34 4.55 5.21
N ASP A 80 -2.60 4.03 4.02
CA ASP A 80 -2.05 4.51 2.76
C ASP A 80 -3.20 4.97 1.86
N LEU A 81 -3.21 6.24 1.43
CA LEU A 81 -4.13 6.74 0.42
C LEU A 81 -3.39 6.88 -0.90
N VAL A 82 -4.00 6.41 -1.99
CA VAL A 82 -3.48 6.64 -3.33
C VAL A 82 -3.48 8.13 -3.64
N ASP A 83 -2.32 8.67 -4.02
CA ASP A 83 -2.12 10.10 -4.29
C ASP A 83 -2.09 10.36 -5.79
N LYS A 84 -1.18 9.71 -6.52
CA LYS A 84 -1.05 9.86 -7.97
C LYS A 84 -1.04 8.51 -8.64
N ILE A 85 -1.84 8.42 -9.70
CA ILE A 85 -1.92 7.26 -10.57
C ILE A 85 -1.29 7.60 -11.92
N GLN A 86 -0.46 6.70 -12.41
CA GLN A 86 0.11 6.75 -13.74
C GLN A 86 -0.31 5.51 -14.53
N THR A 87 -1.11 5.71 -15.56
CA THR A 87 -1.39 4.68 -16.58
C THR A 87 -0.14 4.49 -17.43
N LEU A 88 0.36 3.27 -17.51
CA LEU A 88 1.52 2.90 -18.31
C LEU A 88 1.16 1.74 -19.24
N ARG A 89 1.73 1.76 -20.44
CA ARG A 89 1.91 0.52 -21.21
C ARG A 89 2.89 -0.39 -20.48
N TRP A 90 2.72 -1.69 -20.65
CA TRP A 90 3.56 -2.68 -19.99
C TRP A 90 5.03 -2.54 -20.35
N ASP A 91 5.35 -2.35 -21.63
CA ASP A 91 6.73 -2.15 -22.09
C ASP A 91 7.39 -0.91 -21.47
N ALA A 92 6.63 0.19 -21.33
CA ALA A 92 7.10 1.41 -20.69
C ALA A 92 7.38 1.21 -19.19
N LEU A 93 6.63 0.32 -18.51
CA LEU A 93 6.95 -0.07 -17.13
C LEU A 93 8.20 -0.96 -17.10
N GLN A 94 8.32 -1.95 -17.98
CA GLN A 94 9.51 -2.82 -18.08
C GLN A 94 10.78 -2.02 -18.35
N GLU A 95 10.74 -1.00 -19.21
CA GLU A 95 11.88 -0.12 -19.45
C GLU A 95 12.33 0.63 -18.17
N LYS A 96 11.36 1.12 -17.38
CA LYS A 96 11.64 1.77 -16.08
C LYS A 96 12.22 0.78 -15.08
N LEU A 97 11.69 -0.45 -15.05
CA LEU A 97 12.17 -1.52 -14.18
C LEU A 97 13.63 -1.90 -14.50
N GLY A 98 13.98 -2.00 -15.79
CA GLY A 98 15.35 -2.27 -16.25
C GLY A 98 16.36 -1.16 -15.90
N LYS A 99 15.89 0.04 -15.57
CA LYS A 99 16.71 1.17 -15.07
C LYS A 99 16.66 1.32 -13.54
N THR A 100 15.89 0.47 -12.86
CA THR A 100 15.69 0.51 -11.41
C THR A 100 16.49 -0.60 -10.76
N LYS A 101 17.36 -0.27 -9.79
CA LYS A 101 18.10 -1.28 -9.02
C LYS A 101 17.12 -2.28 -8.38
N ARG A 102 17.52 -3.54 -8.30
CA ARG A 102 16.79 -4.56 -7.54
C ARG A 102 16.44 -4.05 -6.13
N ASN A 103 15.20 -4.28 -5.71
CA ASN A 103 14.60 -3.81 -4.45
C ASN A 103 14.41 -2.29 -4.31
N TYR A 104 14.56 -1.50 -5.38
CA TYR A 104 14.36 -0.05 -5.37
C TYR A 104 13.11 0.37 -6.18
N PHE A 105 12.20 -0.57 -6.46
CA PHE A 105 10.90 -0.23 -7.04
C PHE A 105 9.96 0.25 -5.93
N ARG A 106 9.70 1.57 -5.91
CA ARG A 106 9.04 2.27 -4.80
C ARG A 106 7.63 2.76 -5.16
N PHE A 107 6.84 1.88 -5.77
CA PHE A 107 5.49 2.18 -6.22
C PHE A 107 4.59 0.98 -5.95
N GLY A 108 3.30 1.25 -5.76
CA GLY A 108 2.26 0.24 -5.90
C GLY A 108 1.88 0.03 -7.37
N LEU A 109 1.20 -1.08 -7.64
CA LEU A 109 0.65 -1.43 -8.95
C LEU A 109 -0.79 -1.90 -8.82
N SER A 110 -1.66 -1.44 -9.70
CA SER A 110 -2.98 -2.05 -9.91
C SER A 110 -3.00 -2.75 -11.27
N PHE A 111 -3.64 -3.92 -11.30
CA PHE A 111 -3.88 -4.72 -12.51
C PHE A 111 -5.22 -4.40 -13.18
N THR A 112 -6.03 -3.53 -12.57
CA THR A 112 -7.29 -3.05 -13.13
C THR A 112 -7.45 -1.54 -12.87
N PRO A 113 -8.14 -0.79 -13.75
CA PRO A 113 -8.31 0.66 -13.60
C PRO A 113 -9.27 1.01 -12.45
N ASP A 114 -10.15 0.08 -12.08
CA ASP A 114 -11.10 0.23 -10.98
C ASP A 114 -10.53 -0.19 -9.62
N PHE A 115 -9.21 -0.44 -9.54
CA PHE A 115 -8.51 -0.81 -8.30
C PHE A 115 -9.13 -2.00 -7.57
N ARG A 116 -9.64 -2.99 -8.31
CA ARG A 116 -10.02 -4.30 -7.76
C ARG A 116 -8.83 -5.18 -7.44
N GLN A 117 -7.69 -4.99 -8.12
CA GLN A 117 -6.47 -5.77 -7.90
C GLN A 117 -5.24 -4.88 -7.66
N PRO A 118 -5.24 -4.03 -6.62
CA PRO A 118 -4.11 -3.18 -6.31
C PRO A 118 -3.17 -3.84 -5.30
N ILE A 119 -1.88 -3.57 -5.44
CA ILE A 119 -0.80 -4.13 -4.63
C ILE A 119 0.09 -2.96 -4.17
N LEU A 120 0.28 -2.80 -2.87
CA LEU A 120 1.17 -1.78 -2.30
C LEU A 120 2.65 -2.08 -2.59
N GLU A 121 3.50 -1.04 -2.56
CA GLU A 121 4.97 -1.19 -2.56
C GLU A 121 5.44 -2.20 -1.50
N GLN A 122 4.88 -2.11 -0.29
CA GLN A 122 5.23 -3.00 0.82
C GLN A 122 4.86 -4.46 0.53
N GLU A 123 3.72 -4.70 -0.13
CA GLU A 123 3.28 -6.04 -0.52
C GLU A 123 4.13 -6.59 -1.68
N ILE A 124 4.50 -5.76 -2.66
CA ILE A 124 5.42 -6.11 -3.75
C ILE A 124 6.77 -6.56 -3.19
N ASN A 125 7.31 -5.79 -2.25
CA ASN A 125 8.62 -6.08 -1.64
C ASN A 125 8.55 -7.31 -0.72
N ALA A 126 7.53 -7.42 0.13
CA ALA A 126 7.38 -8.53 1.08
C ALA A 126 7.17 -9.89 0.39
N ASN A 127 6.65 -9.89 -0.84
CA ASN A 127 6.40 -11.10 -1.64
C ASN A 127 7.36 -11.27 -2.82
N ALA A 128 8.42 -10.44 -2.90
CA ALA A 128 9.44 -10.54 -3.93
C ALA A 128 8.86 -10.54 -5.36
N LEU A 129 7.82 -9.72 -5.61
CA LEU A 129 7.11 -9.70 -6.90
C LEU A 129 7.95 -9.08 -8.03
N MET A 130 8.93 -8.25 -7.67
CA MET A 130 9.88 -7.58 -8.59
C MET A 130 11.33 -8.07 -8.39
N TYR A 131 11.49 -9.34 -8.02
CA TYR A 131 12.79 -9.92 -7.71
C TYR A 131 13.07 -11.20 -8.51
N GLN A 132 14.22 -11.22 -9.19
CA GLN A 132 14.86 -12.42 -9.70
C GLN A 132 16.33 -12.42 -9.25
N GLY A 133 16.81 -13.55 -8.72
CA GLY A 133 18.11 -13.62 -8.05
C GLY A 133 19.30 -13.29 -8.97
N ALA A 134 19.21 -13.69 -10.25
CA ALA A 134 20.22 -13.46 -11.27
C ALA A 134 20.26 -11.99 -11.77
N GLU A 135 19.22 -11.21 -11.51
CA GLU A 135 19.08 -9.87 -12.07
C GLU A 135 19.52 -8.79 -11.09
N GLY A 136 20.28 -7.80 -11.59
CA GLY A 136 20.71 -6.63 -10.82
C GLY A 136 19.61 -5.55 -10.69
N VAL A 137 18.53 -5.71 -11.45
CA VAL A 137 17.45 -4.73 -11.63
C VAL A 137 16.11 -5.27 -11.11
N ALA A 138 15.15 -4.38 -10.87
CA ALA A 138 13.80 -4.77 -10.52
C ALA A 138 13.20 -5.60 -11.68
N THR A 139 12.81 -6.84 -11.40
CA THR A 139 12.43 -7.78 -12.46
C THR A 139 11.14 -8.51 -12.09
N PRO A 140 10.06 -8.42 -12.90
CA PRO A 140 8.80 -9.09 -12.63
C PRO A 140 8.99 -10.60 -12.43
N ASN A 141 8.35 -11.15 -11.39
CA ASN A 141 8.39 -12.58 -11.08
C ASN A 141 6.99 -13.18 -11.19
N ALA A 142 6.73 -13.96 -12.24
CA ALA A 142 5.41 -14.50 -12.54
C ALA A 142 4.94 -15.55 -11.51
N ALA A 143 5.86 -16.40 -11.02
CA ALA A 143 5.53 -17.43 -10.04
C ALA A 143 5.11 -16.79 -8.69
N ASN A 144 5.87 -15.79 -8.23
CA ASN A 144 5.56 -15.07 -7.00
C ASN A 144 4.26 -14.27 -7.14
N LEU A 145 4.02 -13.62 -8.29
CA LEU A 145 2.77 -12.91 -8.55
C LEU A 145 1.57 -13.86 -8.53
N ALA A 146 1.67 -15.02 -9.18
CA ALA A 146 0.59 -16.00 -9.18
C ALA A 146 0.28 -16.52 -7.77
N HIS A 147 1.32 -16.81 -6.97
CA HIS A 147 1.16 -17.23 -5.58
C HIS A 147 0.52 -16.13 -4.72
N TYR A 148 1.06 -14.91 -4.78
CA TYR A 148 0.52 -13.77 -4.05
C TYR A 148 -0.93 -13.48 -4.44
N GLY A 149 -1.25 -13.52 -5.74
CA GLY A 149 -2.61 -13.30 -6.23
C GLY A 149 -3.62 -14.29 -5.66
N ARG A 150 -3.28 -15.59 -5.64
CA ARG A 150 -4.17 -16.62 -5.06
C ARG A 150 -4.45 -16.35 -3.58
N TRP A 151 -3.42 -15.98 -2.83
CA TRP A 151 -3.55 -15.65 -1.42
C TRP A 151 -4.35 -14.35 -1.21
N ARG A 152 -4.08 -13.32 -2.00
CA ARG A 152 -4.60 -11.96 -1.78
C ARG A 152 -6.01 -11.75 -2.34
N PHE A 153 -6.29 -12.30 -3.52
CA PHE A 153 -7.48 -12.02 -4.34
C PHE A 153 -8.31 -13.28 -4.63
N GLY A 154 -7.84 -14.47 -4.22
CA GLY A 154 -8.53 -15.74 -4.47
C GLY A 154 -8.26 -16.38 -5.84
N HIS A 155 -7.48 -15.72 -6.71
CA HIS A 155 -7.07 -16.25 -8.02
C HIS A 155 -5.66 -15.81 -8.41
N ALA A 156 -5.01 -16.58 -9.27
CA ALA A 156 -3.66 -16.22 -9.73
C ALA A 156 -3.71 -14.96 -10.61
N LEU A 157 -2.86 -13.99 -10.27
CA LEU A 157 -2.58 -12.87 -11.16
C LEU A 157 -1.49 -13.24 -12.17
N ARG A 158 -1.47 -12.52 -13.30
CA ARG A 158 -0.45 -12.64 -14.34
C ARG A 158 0.04 -11.25 -14.72
N TRP A 159 1.34 -11.14 -14.98
CA TRP A 159 1.87 -9.94 -15.61
C TRP A 159 1.23 -9.78 -16.99
N PRO A 160 1.11 -8.55 -17.52
CA PRO A 160 0.69 -8.38 -18.89
C PRO A 160 1.61 -9.15 -19.85
N ASP A 161 1.01 -9.76 -20.86
CA ASP A 161 1.69 -10.58 -21.87
C ASP A 161 2.05 -9.75 -23.11
N GLU A 162 1.29 -8.70 -23.39
CA GLU A 162 1.47 -7.83 -24.56
C GLU A 162 2.08 -6.46 -24.19
N PRO A 163 3.02 -5.93 -24.99
CA PRO A 163 3.65 -4.63 -24.73
C PRO A 163 2.68 -3.46 -24.54
N GLN A 164 1.51 -3.47 -25.19
CA GLN A 164 0.53 -2.39 -25.17
C GLN A 164 -0.49 -2.51 -24.04
N GLN A 165 -0.56 -3.65 -23.35
CA GLN A 165 -1.46 -3.80 -22.22
C GLN A 165 -1.14 -2.78 -21.13
N LEU A 166 -2.20 -2.26 -20.51
CA LEU A 166 -2.09 -1.20 -19.51
C LEU A 166 -1.89 -1.78 -18.12
N ILE A 167 -1.10 -1.04 -17.32
CA ILE A 167 -0.92 -1.26 -15.90
C ILE A 167 -0.86 0.09 -15.19
N TRP A 168 -1.40 0.16 -13.98
CA TRP A 168 -1.54 1.42 -13.25
C TRP A 168 -0.55 1.47 -12.11
N ARG A 169 0.47 2.31 -12.25
CA ARG A 169 1.46 2.55 -11.20
C ARG A 169 0.98 3.67 -10.30
N PHE A 170 1.12 3.52 -8.98
CA PHE A 170 0.69 4.55 -8.05
C PHE A 170 1.67 4.77 -6.90
N ASN A 171 1.63 5.97 -6.32
CA ASN A 171 2.24 6.29 -5.03
C ASN A 171 1.16 6.56 -3.98
N THR A 172 1.57 6.68 -2.72
CA THR A 172 0.65 6.91 -1.62
C THR A 172 1.11 8.07 -0.73
N ARG A 173 0.15 8.69 -0.03
CA ARG A 173 0.42 9.47 1.18
C ARG A 173 -0.09 8.67 2.36
N SER A 174 0.69 8.65 3.44
CA SER A 174 0.46 7.68 4.50
C SER A 174 0.67 8.25 5.89
N VAL A 175 -0.02 7.64 6.85
CA VAL A 175 0.14 7.86 8.28
C VAL A 175 0.26 6.53 8.99
N PHE A 176 0.96 6.49 10.11
CA PHE A 176 1.15 5.30 10.94
C PHE A 176 0.82 5.61 12.38
N SER A 177 -0.01 4.78 13.02
CA SER A 177 -0.24 4.82 14.45
C SER A 177 0.40 3.62 15.15
N ASP A 178 1.08 3.90 16.26
CA ASP A 178 1.54 2.88 17.20
C ASP A 178 0.55 2.62 18.35
N GLY A 179 -0.65 3.22 18.27
CA GLY A 179 -1.67 3.19 19.32
C GLY A 179 -1.58 4.31 20.35
N LYS A 180 -0.45 5.03 20.42
CA LYS A 180 -0.23 6.15 21.36
C LYS A 180 -0.03 7.48 20.62
N GLN A 181 0.66 7.43 19.50
CA GLN A 181 0.91 8.56 18.61
C GLN A 181 0.55 8.19 17.18
N VAL A 182 0.44 9.22 16.35
CA VAL A 182 0.28 9.07 14.90
C VAL A 182 1.41 9.85 14.24
N TYR A 183 2.09 9.19 13.33
CA TYR A 183 3.25 9.70 12.62
C TYR A 183 2.92 9.85 11.15
N PRO A 184 3.19 11.01 10.53
CA PRO A 184 3.18 11.10 9.08
C PRO A 184 4.31 10.21 8.53
N ILE A 185 4.07 9.67 7.35
CA ILE A 185 5.09 8.96 6.58
C ILE A 185 5.51 9.88 5.44
N GLU A 186 6.82 10.06 5.29
CA GLU A 186 7.39 10.79 4.16
C GLU A 186 6.95 10.12 2.84
N SER A 187 6.37 10.90 1.94
CA SER A 187 5.83 10.39 0.66
C SER A 187 6.84 10.47 -0.48
N GLN A 188 7.92 11.24 -0.32
CA GLN A 188 8.85 11.56 -1.40
C GLN A 188 10.32 11.57 -0.94
N GLY A 189 11.22 11.54 -1.92
CA GLY A 189 12.66 11.65 -1.69
C GLY A 189 13.28 10.41 -1.05
N ARG A 190 14.50 10.60 -0.53
CA ARG A 190 15.31 9.51 0.06
C ARG A 190 14.64 8.88 1.28
N ASN A 191 13.91 9.70 2.04
CA ASN A 191 13.24 9.28 3.26
C ASN A 191 11.81 8.78 3.03
N ALA A 192 11.35 8.63 1.78
CA ALA A 192 10.01 8.09 1.55
C ALA A 192 9.79 6.77 2.32
N GLY A 193 8.59 6.52 2.82
CA GLY A 193 8.28 5.31 3.59
C GLY A 193 8.80 5.30 5.03
N TYR A 194 9.61 6.27 5.47
CA TYR A 194 9.99 6.44 6.86
C TYR A 194 8.98 7.32 7.61
N ARG A 195 8.77 7.01 8.90
CA ARG A 195 7.98 7.86 9.81
C ARG A 195 8.77 9.14 10.11
N SER A 196 8.13 10.30 9.99
CA SER A 196 8.71 11.55 10.45
C SER A 196 8.51 11.62 11.96
N VAL A 197 9.56 11.27 12.70
CA VAL A 197 9.63 11.47 14.16
C VAL A 197 10.31 12.81 14.39
N ASN A 198 9.68 13.71 15.15
CA ASN A 198 10.37 14.92 15.59
C ASN A 198 11.65 14.49 16.33
N THR A 199 12.79 15.03 15.90
CA THR A 199 14.11 14.72 16.44
C THR A 199 14.08 14.84 17.96
N LEU A 200 14.66 13.85 18.63
CA LEU A 200 14.85 13.82 20.09
C LEU A 200 15.24 15.22 20.59
N ALA A 201 14.47 15.77 21.54
CA ALA A 201 14.97 16.85 22.37
C ALA A 201 16.31 16.36 22.93
N GLY A 202 17.39 17.03 22.53
CA GLY A 202 18.73 16.68 22.96
C GLY A 202 18.74 16.55 24.48
N ARG A 203 19.23 15.41 24.97
CA ARG A 203 19.67 15.36 26.37
C ARG A 203 20.71 16.46 26.52
N GLY A 204 20.42 17.42 27.39
CA GLY A 204 21.34 18.48 27.75
C GLY A 204 22.70 17.87 28.12
N ALA A 205 23.75 18.47 27.56
CA ALA A 205 25.07 18.43 28.15
C ALA A 205 25.11 19.37 29.36
#